data_AF-A0A2G6L9R8-F1
#
_entry.id   AF-A0A2G6L9R8-F1
#
_cell.length_a   1.000
_cell.length_b   1.000
_cell.length_c   1.000
_cell.angle_alpha   90.00
_cell.angle_beta   90.00
_cell.angle_gamma   90.00
#
_symmetry.space_group_name_H-M   'P 1'
#
loop_
_entity.id
_entity.type
_entity.pdbx_description
1 polymer ?
#
loop_
_entity_poly.entity_id
_entity_poly.type
_entity_poly.pdbx_seq_one_letter_code
_entity_poly.pdbx_strand_id
1 'polypeptide(L)' 'MRDEYDFSKGERGKFFNPNAKKNLPVYLDAEVLDYFAEKAKAKGVELNALVNDLLKKDIALIEEVK' A
#
# COMPACT_ATOMS: atom_id res chain seq x y z
N MET A 1 35.16 2.32 0.56
CA MET A 1 34.57 2.99 1.73
C MET A 1 35.61 3.96 2.26
N ARG A 2 35.27 5.16 2.75
CA ARG A 2 36.28 6.07 3.35
C ARG A 2 36.55 5.69 4.80
N ASP A 3 37.77 5.98 5.25
CA ASP A 3 38.18 5.72 6.63
C ASP A 3 37.45 6.62 7.64
N GLU A 4 37.11 7.85 7.23
CA GLU A 4 36.44 8.84 8.10
C GLU A 4 35.36 9.66 7.35
N TYR A 5 34.35 10.09 8.10
CA TYR A 5 33.25 10.94 7.64
C TYR A 5 32.96 12.04 8.68
N ASP A 6 32.81 13.29 8.22
CA ASP A 6 32.42 14.43 9.07
C ASP A 6 30.90 14.52 9.22
N PHE A 7 30.43 14.40 10.46
CA PHE A 7 29.02 14.51 10.85
C PHE A 7 28.73 15.77 11.69
N SER A 8 29.62 16.77 11.71
CA SER A 8 29.47 18.01 12.50
C SER A 8 28.16 18.78 12.24
N LYS A 9 27.57 18.63 11.05
CA LYS A 9 26.26 19.20 10.66
C LYS A 9 25.12 18.17 10.66
N GLY A 10 25.37 16.98 11.20
CA GLY A 10 24.41 15.89 11.24
C GLY A 10 23.30 16.16 12.24
N GLU A 11 22.06 15.91 11.84
CA GLU A 11 20.89 16.01 12.69
C GLU A 11 20.34 14.59 12.95
N ARG A 12 20.31 14.18 14.23
CA ARG A 12 19.78 12.87 14.60
C ARG A 12 18.27 12.85 14.41
N GLY A 13 17.78 11.87 13.65
CA GLY A 13 16.34 11.67 13.48
C GLY A 13 15.66 12.67 12.54
N LYS A 14 16.41 13.36 11.68
CA LYS A 14 15.86 14.31 10.68
C LYS A 14 14.68 13.77 9.86
N PHE A 15 14.68 12.47 9.58
CA PHE A 15 13.60 11.78 8.84
C PHE A 15 12.74 10.87 9.72
N PHE A 16 13.03 10.77 11.02
CA PHE A 16 12.25 9.97 11.95
C PHE A 16 10.97 10.73 12.29
N ASN A 17 9.84 10.09 12.04
CA ASN A 17 8.54 10.60 12.44
C ASN A 17 7.82 9.51 13.24
N PRO A 18 7.60 9.70 14.56
CA PRO A 18 6.96 8.70 15.42
C PRO A 18 5.51 8.41 15.01
N ASN A 19 4.87 9.33 14.28
CA ASN A 19 3.49 9.22 13.80
C ASN A 19 3.42 8.85 12.31
N ALA A 20 4.53 8.47 11.68
CA ALA A 20 4.53 8.05 10.29
C ALA A 20 3.67 6.79 10.11
N LYS A 21 2.64 6.89 9.26
CA LYS A 21 1.91 5.72 8.78
C LYS A 21 2.72 5.06 7.66
N LYS A 22 3.05 3.78 7.86
CA LYS A 22 3.71 2.96 6.84
C LYS A 22 2.63 2.19 6.09
N ASN A 23 2.40 2.54 4.84
CA ASN A 23 1.53 1.77 3.96
C ASN A 23 2.38 0.70 3.28
N LEU A 24 2.21 -0.57 3.69
CA LEU A 24 2.90 -1.68 3.05
C LEU A 24 2.16 -2.04 1.76
N PRO A 25 2.84 -2.13 0.61
CA PRO A 25 2.20 -2.60 -0.61
C PRO A 25 1.84 -4.08 -0.45
N VAL A 26 0.66 -4.44 -0.95
CA VAL A 26 0.24 -5.83 -1.11
C VAL A 26 0.34 -6.16 -2.59
N TYR A 27 1.12 -7.19 -2.90
CA TYR A 27 1.22 -7.70 -4.26
C TYR A 27 0.08 -8.65 -4.53
N LEU A 28 -0.59 -8.45 -5.65
CA LEU A 28 -1.57 -9.40 -6.19
C LEU A 28 -0.86 -10.29 -7.21
N ASP A 29 -1.35 -11.52 -7.34
CA ASP A 29 -0.95 -12.38 -8.46
C ASP A 29 -1.30 -11.71 -9.79
N ALA A 30 -0.47 -11.97 -10.81
CA ALA A 30 -0.57 -11.30 -12.10
C ALA A 30 -1.96 -11.46 -12.73
N GLU A 31 -2.51 -12.67 -12.71
CA GLU A 31 -3.83 -12.98 -13.26
C GLU A 31 -4.96 -12.19 -12.57
N VAL A 32 -4.84 -12.01 -11.25
CA VAL A 32 -5.80 -11.25 -10.44
C VAL A 32 -5.70 -9.77 -10.76
N LEU A 33 -4.48 -9.25 -10.85
CA LEU A 33 -4.23 -7.85 -11.21
C LEU A 33 -4.81 -7.52 -12.59
N ASP A 34 -4.52 -8.34 -13.59
CA ASP A 34 -4.98 -8.13 -14.97
C ASP A 34 -6.51 -8.16 -15.06
N TYR A 35 -7.15 -9.11 -14.38
CA TYR A 35 -8.60 -9.21 -14.34
C TYR A 35 -9.25 -7.92 -13.77
N PHE A 36 -8.74 -7.43 -12.64
CA PHE A 36 -9.31 -6.23 -12.02
C PHE A 36 -8.93 -4.95 -12.77
N ALA A 37 -7.77 -4.89 -13.40
CA ALA A 37 -7.35 -3.74 -14.20
C ALA A 37 -8.29 -3.54 -15.41
N GLU A 38 -8.58 -4.61 -16.16
CA GLU A 38 -9.51 -4.55 -17.28
C GLU A 38 -10.93 -4.18 -16.84
N LYS A 39 -11.39 -4.72 -15.70
CA LYS A 39 -12.71 -4.41 -15.14
C LYS A 39 -12.81 -2.98 -14.63
N ALA A 40 -11.76 -2.45 -14.02
CA ALA A 40 -11.67 -1.07 -13.54
C ALA A 40 -11.72 -0.10 -14.74
N LYS A 41 -10.95 -0.40 -15.79
CA LYS A 41 -10.94 0.35 -17.05
C LYS A 41 -12.32 0.36 -17.73
N ALA A 42 -12.97 -0.80 -17.84
CA ALA A 42 -14.31 -0.90 -18.42
C ALA A 42 -15.37 -0.12 -17.64
N LYS A 43 -15.21 -0.01 -16.31
CA LYS A 43 -16.09 0.78 -15.43
C LYS A 43 -15.70 2.25 -15.32
N GLY A 44 -14.55 2.66 -15.84
CA GLY A 44 -14.03 4.03 -15.70
C GLY A 44 -13.69 4.41 -14.25
N VAL A 45 -13.27 3.45 -13.44
CA VAL A 45 -12.89 3.66 -12.03
C VAL A 45 -11.43 3.28 -11.80
N GLU A 46 -10.83 3.84 -10.75
CA GLU A 46 -9.49 3.48 -10.33
C GLU A 46 -9.43 2.03 -9.80
N LEU A 47 -8.39 1.29 -10.20
CA LEU A 47 -8.17 -0.10 -9.75
C LEU A 47 -8.16 -0.20 -8.22
N ASN A 48 -7.46 0.72 -7.55
CA ASN A 48 -7.39 0.75 -6.09
C ASN A 48 -8.77 0.93 -5.45
N ALA A 49 -9.64 1.76 -6.04
CA ALA A 49 -10.99 1.96 -5.52
C ALA A 49 -11.84 0.69 -5.69
N LEU A 50 -11.75 0.04 -6.86
CA LEU A 50 -12.47 -1.20 -7.15
C LEU A 50 -12.05 -2.33 -6.21
N VAL A 51 -10.75 -2.54 -6.02
CA VAL A 51 -10.23 -3.61 -5.16
C VAL A 51 -10.60 -3.35 -3.70
N ASN A 52 -10.48 -2.11 -3.21
CA ASN A 52 -10.88 -1.79 -1.84
C ASN A 52 -12.38 -1.97 -1.59
N ASP A 53 -13.23 -1.63 -2.54
CA ASP A 53 -14.68 -1.85 -2.42
C ASP A 53 -15.02 -3.35 -2.35
N LEU A 54 -14.35 -4.17 -3.15
CA LEU A 54 -14.50 -5.63 -3.09
C LEU A 54 -14.06 -6.18 -1.74
N LEU A 55 -12.85 -5.84 -1.28
CA LEU A 55 -12.30 -6.34 -0.02
C LEU A 55 -13.17 -5.94 1.18
N LYS A 56 -13.74 -4.73 1.19
CA LYS A 56 -14.67 -4.29 2.26
C LYS A 56 -15.93 -5.15 2.32
N LYS A 57 -16.47 -5.55 1.16
CA LYS A 57 -17.65 -6.43 1.09
C LYS A 57 -17.31 -7.83 1.61
N ASP A 58 -16.16 -8.37 1.22
CA ASP A 58 -15.70 -9.66 1.71
C ASP A 58 -15.45 -9.65 3.23
N ILE A 59 -14.87 -8.57 3.78
CA ILE A 59 -14.71 -8.40 5.23
C ILE A 59 -16.07 -8.44 5.93
N ALA A 60 -17.07 -7.69 5.44
CA ALA A 60 -18.40 -7.67 6.02
C ALA A 60 -19.04 -9.07 6.03
N LEU A 61 -18.92 -9.82 4.93
CA LEU A 61 -19.42 -11.19 4.84
C LEU A 61 -18.72 -12.14 5.83
N ILE A 62 -17.40 -12.00 6.02
CA ILE A 62 -16.63 -12.80 6.98
C ILE A 62 -17.04 -12.48 8.42
N GLU A 63 -17.32 -11.21 8.73
CA GLU A 63 -17.76 -10.78 10.05
C GLU A 63 -19.20 -11.20 10.38
N GLU A 64 -20.10 -11.29 9.39
CA GLU A 64 -21.47 -11.76 9.58
C GLU A 64 -21.59 -13.27 9.86
N VAL A 65 -20.61 -14.06 9.43
CA VAL A 65 -20.57 -15.53 9.67
C VAL A 65 -19.95 -15.86 11.04
N LYS A 66 -19.41 -14.87 11.75
CA LYS A 66 -18.82 -15.00 13.09
C LYS A 66 -19.86 -14.96 14.20
#